data_AF-A0A2T1CCP5-F1
#
_entry.id   AF-A0A2T1CCP5-F1
#
_cell.length_a   1.000
_cell.length_b   1.000
_cell.length_c   1.000
_cell.angle_alpha   90.00
_cell.angle_beta   90.00
_cell.angle_gamma   90.00
#
_symmetry.space_group_name_H-M   'P 1'
#
loop_
_entity.id
_entity.type
_entity.pdbx_description
1 polymer ?
#
loop_
_entity_poly.entity_id
_entity_poly.type
_entity_poly.pdbx_seq_one_letter_code
_entity_poly.pdbx_strand_id
1 'polypeptide(L)'
;MNNDNRYHLNRISLIAKGQGAFLGAAVGDALGWPQEPEAKRVDNKNAATESSNGFQQWVRKSGGQYYPHEEVILAGEYSDDTQLILCTARSLLHGEKWWHYFIKKELPTWTRYERGGGGATKRAAQRWLAGQEPWSSVEKNKKQYFDAGGNGVAMRIMPHCFLGATDTNFGNIAKNIVANGVCTHGHPRALVGALAYGFALWVAFQKTGTLKYGEIIEQVLSEVNLWSKLPNLENIFPTWRRSAIEVNGEKYEDIWQKTVMEMLELLAQCQEGMKHGALSVEKEILTKLGCFNQSIKGSGTVTAAASIFLASRYAADPFHGIVEAGFARGADTDT
;
A
#
# COMPACT_ATOMS: atom_id res chain seq x y z
N MET A 1 15.91 -39.06 -6.54
CA MET A 1 15.55 -38.37 -5.27
C MET A 1 15.51 -36.88 -5.56
N ASN A 2 14.36 -36.37 -6.01
CA ASN A 2 14.16 -34.94 -6.24
C ASN A 2 13.67 -34.29 -4.95
N ASN A 3 14.35 -33.24 -4.54
CA ASN A 3 14.20 -32.56 -3.26
C ASN A 3 13.12 -31.47 -3.38
N ASP A 4 11.85 -31.89 -3.55
CA ASP A 4 10.68 -31.02 -3.74
C ASP A 4 10.04 -30.54 -2.41
N ASN A 5 10.68 -30.82 -1.28
CA ASN A 5 10.15 -30.53 0.05
C ASN A 5 10.28 -29.06 0.51
N ARG A 6 10.66 -28.13 -0.37
CA ARG A 6 10.81 -26.70 -0.03
C ARG A 6 9.51 -25.88 -0.12
N TYR A 7 8.39 -26.49 -0.51
CA TYR A 7 7.12 -25.77 -0.73
C TYR A 7 5.98 -26.09 0.25
N HIS A 8 6.22 -26.94 1.25
CA HIS A 8 5.19 -27.36 2.20
C HIS A 8 5.53 -26.96 3.63
N LEU A 9 5.19 -25.71 3.95
CA LEU A 9 5.21 -25.14 5.29
C LEU A 9 3.75 -25.10 5.79
N ASN A 10 3.26 -26.26 6.29
CA ASN A 10 1.84 -26.63 6.56
C ASN A 10 0.93 -26.72 5.30
N ARG A 11 -0.27 -27.32 5.44
CA ARG A 11 -1.19 -27.80 4.36
C ARG A 11 -1.56 -26.81 3.23
N ILE A 12 -1.09 -25.56 3.25
CA ILE A 12 -1.32 -24.52 2.25
C ILE A 12 0.04 -24.11 1.63
N SER A 13 0.20 -24.33 0.33
CA SER A 13 1.44 -23.97 -0.38
C SER A 13 1.65 -22.46 -0.42
N LEU A 14 2.91 -22.02 -0.55
CA LEU A 14 3.21 -20.60 -0.76
C LEU A 14 2.48 -20.04 -1.99
N ILE A 15 2.31 -20.85 -3.03
CA ILE A 15 1.53 -20.50 -4.24
C ILE A 15 0.08 -20.17 -3.85
N ALA A 16 -0.57 -20.99 -3.03
CA ALA A 16 -1.93 -20.74 -2.58
C ALA A 16 -2.04 -19.46 -1.72
N LYS A 17 -1.03 -19.17 -0.88
CA LYS A 17 -0.96 -17.88 -0.16
C LYS A 17 -0.82 -16.70 -1.12
N GLY A 18 0.02 -16.82 -2.15
CA GLY A 18 0.16 -15.82 -3.20
C GLY A 18 -1.18 -15.57 -3.90
N GLN A 19 -1.84 -16.62 -4.38
CA GLN A 19 -3.16 -16.53 -5.01
C GLN A 19 -4.19 -15.86 -4.09
N GLY A 20 -4.24 -16.26 -2.81
CA GLY A 20 -5.10 -15.65 -1.81
C GLY A 20 -4.79 -14.16 -1.57
N ALA A 21 -3.51 -13.77 -1.54
CA ALA A 21 -3.11 -12.38 -1.35
C ALA A 21 -3.47 -11.49 -2.56
N PHE A 22 -3.20 -11.94 -3.79
CA PHE A 22 -3.58 -11.20 -5.00
C PHE A 22 -5.10 -11.08 -5.13
N LEU A 23 -5.84 -12.16 -4.87
CA LEU A 23 -7.30 -12.13 -4.92
C LEU A 23 -7.88 -11.28 -3.79
N GLY A 24 -7.37 -11.42 -2.57
CA GLY A 24 -7.82 -10.67 -1.41
C GLY A 24 -7.61 -9.16 -1.57
N ALA A 25 -6.46 -8.74 -2.10
CA ALA A 25 -6.21 -7.34 -2.42
C ALA A 25 -7.21 -6.81 -3.47
N ALA A 26 -7.45 -7.56 -4.55
CA ALA A 26 -8.42 -7.15 -5.58
C ALA A 26 -9.87 -7.13 -5.09
N VAL A 27 -10.23 -8.06 -4.21
CA VAL A 27 -11.55 -8.09 -3.54
C VAL A 27 -11.70 -6.88 -2.61
N GLY A 28 -10.68 -6.58 -1.80
CA GLY A 28 -10.68 -5.42 -0.90
C GLY A 28 -10.85 -4.11 -1.66
N ASP A 29 -10.04 -3.90 -2.69
CA ASP A 29 -10.12 -2.76 -3.62
C ASP A 29 -11.53 -2.62 -4.21
N ALA A 30 -12.07 -3.68 -4.85
CA ALA A 30 -13.39 -3.63 -5.47
C ALA A 30 -14.56 -3.42 -4.48
N LEU A 31 -14.39 -3.76 -3.20
CA LEU A 31 -15.37 -3.47 -2.14
C LEU A 31 -15.22 -2.05 -1.58
N GLY A 32 -13.98 -1.59 -1.40
CA GLY A 32 -13.61 -0.32 -0.77
C GLY A 32 -13.76 0.88 -1.68
N TRP A 33 -13.30 0.77 -2.92
CA TRP A 33 -13.26 1.87 -3.89
C TRP A 33 -14.59 2.63 -4.06
N PRO A 34 -15.77 1.98 -4.11
CA PRO A 34 -17.03 2.72 -4.21
C PRO A 34 -17.46 3.44 -2.92
N GLN A 35 -16.82 3.17 -1.79
CA GLN A 35 -17.09 3.77 -0.47
C GLN A 35 -16.23 5.00 -0.19
N GLU A 36 -15.17 5.21 -0.99
CA GLU A 36 -14.25 6.33 -0.84
C GLU A 36 -14.91 7.67 -1.18
N PRO A 37 -14.63 8.74 -0.41
CA PRO A 37 -15.03 10.08 -0.76
C PRO A 37 -14.49 10.54 -2.13
N GLU A 38 -13.28 10.10 -2.49
CA GLU A 38 -12.53 10.47 -3.68
C GLU A 38 -12.96 9.71 -4.94
N ALA A 39 -13.81 8.69 -4.80
CA ALA A 39 -14.33 7.85 -5.88
C ALA A 39 -15.12 8.63 -6.95
N LYS A 40 -15.58 9.85 -6.62
CA LYS A 40 -16.44 10.72 -7.46
C LYS A 40 -17.74 10.04 -7.89
N ARG A 41 -18.29 9.23 -7.00
CA ARG A 41 -19.58 8.56 -7.16
C ARG A 41 -20.72 9.58 -7.36
N VAL A 42 -21.53 9.39 -8.40
CA VAL A 42 -22.64 10.31 -8.77
C VAL A 42 -24.03 9.72 -8.61
N ASP A 43 -24.16 8.40 -8.52
CA ASP A 43 -25.43 7.74 -8.21
C ASP A 43 -25.83 7.97 -6.74
N ASN A 44 -27.13 7.85 -6.48
CA ASN A 44 -27.74 8.22 -5.21
C ASN A 44 -27.13 7.40 -4.06
N LYS A 45 -26.33 8.02 -3.19
CA LYS A 45 -25.60 7.36 -2.08
C LYS A 45 -26.51 6.52 -1.16
N ASN A 46 -27.80 6.87 -1.10
CA ASN A 46 -28.82 6.19 -0.30
C ASN A 46 -29.49 4.98 -0.98
N ALA A 47 -29.28 4.76 -2.29
CA ALA A 47 -29.79 3.56 -2.97
C ALA A 47 -28.86 2.35 -2.77
N ALA A 48 -27.57 2.60 -2.55
CA ALA A 48 -26.56 1.56 -2.27
C ALA A 48 -26.56 1.09 -0.80
N THR A 49 -27.33 1.74 0.08
CA THR A 49 -27.39 1.42 1.51
C THR A 49 -28.30 0.25 1.88
N GLU A 50 -29.08 -0.29 0.94
CA GLU A 50 -30.19 -1.17 1.33
C GLU A 50 -30.02 -2.68 1.08
N SER A 51 -28.98 -3.23 0.42
CA SER A 51 -29.05 -4.70 0.18
C SER A 51 -27.80 -5.56 -0.09
N SER A 52 -26.54 -5.11 -0.07
CA SER A 52 -25.44 -6.10 -0.02
C SER A 52 -24.11 -5.54 0.45
N ASN A 53 -23.55 -6.16 1.50
CA ASN A 53 -22.12 -6.07 1.88
C ASN A 53 -21.23 -6.80 0.84
N GLY A 54 -21.43 -6.49 -0.44
CA GLY A 54 -20.83 -7.19 -1.57
C GLY A 54 -20.51 -6.25 -2.72
N PHE A 55 -20.03 -6.82 -3.82
CA PHE A 55 -19.69 -6.05 -5.01
C PHE A 55 -20.90 -5.33 -5.59
N GLN A 56 -20.72 -4.05 -5.90
CA GLN A 56 -21.80 -3.20 -6.40
C GLN A 56 -21.43 -2.58 -7.73
N GLN A 57 -22.41 -2.46 -8.62
CA GLN A 57 -22.32 -1.54 -9.74
C GLN A 57 -22.55 -0.13 -9.23
N TRP A 58 -21.80 0.83 -9.76
CA TRP A 58 -21.95 2.25 -9.45
C TRP A 58 -21.52 3.12 -10.62
N VAL A 59 -21.82 4.42 -10.55
CA VAL A 59 -21.47 5.37 -11.59
C VAL A 59 -20.56 6.44 -11.01
N ARG A 60 -19.46 6.72 -11.69
CA ARG A 60 -18.50 7.75 -11.29
C ARG A 60 -18.36 8.83 -12.34
N LYS A 61 -18.04 10.05 -11.89
CA LYS A 61 -17.64 11.13 -12.78
C LYS A 61 -16.17 10.97 -13.17
N SER A 62 -15.95 10.68 -14.44
CA SER A 62 -14.64 10.51 -15.08
C SER A 62 -14.34 11.64 -16.08
N GLY A 63 -13.11 11.68 -16.57
CA GLY A 63 -12.64 12.69 -17.51
C GLY A 63 -12.06 13.95 -16.89
N GLY A 64 -11.42 14.76 -17.75
CA GLY A 64 -10.81 16.03 -17.37
C GLY A 64 -11.84 17.16 -17.22
N GLN A 65 -11.41 18.31 -16.70
CA GLN A 65 -12.25 19.50 -16.53
C GLN A 65 -13.05 19.88 -17.78
N TYR A 66 -12.48 19.65 -18.96
CA TYR A 66 -13.06 20.04 -20.26
C TYR A 66 -13.83 18.91 -20.97
N TYR A 67 -13.82 17.68 -20.43
CA TYR A 67 -14.57 16.56 -21.00
C TYR A 67 -15.05 15.59 -19.89
N PRO A 68 -15.90 16.06 -18.96
CA PRO A 68 -16.48 15.21 -17.95
C PRO A 68 -17.45 14.22 -18.60
N HIS A 69 -17.37 12.96 -18.22
CA HIS A 69 -18.32 11.93 -18.63
C HIS A 69 -18.60 11.02 -17.44
N GLU A 70 -19.68 10.26 -17.54
CA GLU A 70 -20.02 9.23 -16.58
C GLU A 70 -19.40 7.90 -17.03
N GLU A 71 -18.73 7.23 -16.10
CA GLU A 71 -18.20 5.89 -16.29
C GLU A 71 -18.98 4.94 -15.38
N VAL A 72 -19.56 3.90 -15.98
CA VAL A 72 -20.22 2.83 -15.22
C VAL A 72 -19.14 1.84 -14.79
N ILE A 73 -19.03 1.64 -13.48
CA ILE A 73 -18.15 0.64 -12.87
C ILE A 73 -19.00 -0.56 -12.50
N LEU A 74 -18.69 -1.73 -13.07
CA LEU A 74 -19.41 -2.97 -12.84
C LEU A 74 -19.02 -3.59 -11.51
N ALA A 75 -19.90 -4.43 -10.96
CA ALA A 75 -19.64 -5.15 -9.72
C ALA A 75 -18.37 -6.01 -9.84
N GLY A 76 -17.40 -5.75 -8.94
CA GLY A 76 -16.13 -6.47 -8.89
C GLY A 76 -15.00 -5.84 -9.72
N GLU A 77 -15.26 -4.73 -10.42
CA GLU A 77 -14.18 -3.94 -11.01
C GLU A 77 -13.37 -3.20 -9.93
N TYR A 78 -12.06 -3.15 -10.13
CA TYR A 78 -11.07 -2.63 -9.18
C TYR A 78 -10.44 -1.31 -9.65
N SER A 79 -9.79 -0.61 -8.72
CA SER A 79 -9.17 0.72 -8.87
C SER A 79 -7.70 0.64 -9.32
N ASP A 80 -6.95 1.73 -9.13
CA ASP A 80 -5.53 1.79 -9.34
C ASP A 80 -4.71 0.91 -8.38
N ASP A 81 -5.26 0.51 -7.24
CA ASP A 81 -4.54 -0.30 -6.25
C ASP A 81 -4.18 -1.65 -6.85
N THR A 82 -5.20 -2.36 -7.32
CA THR A 82 -5.02 -3.64 -8.03
C THR A 82 -4.23 -3.44 -9.32
N GLN A 83 -4.48 -2.37 -10.07
CA GLN A 83 -3.72 -2.08 -11.30
C GLN A 83 -2.22 -1.95 -11.02
N LEU A 84 -1.84 -1.28 -9.94
CA LEU A 84 -0.46 -1.03 -9.56
C LEU A 84 0.21 -2.23 -8.88
N ILE A 85 -0.56 -3.06 -8.15
CA ILE A 85 -0.12 -4.41 -7.76
C ILE A 85 0.27 -5.22 -9.00
N LEU A 86 -0.59 -5.24 -10.02
CA LEU A 86 -0.33 -5.98 -11.26
C LEU A 86 0.84 -5.39 -12.05
N CYS A 87 0.98 -4.07 -12.11
CA CYS A 87 2.14 -3.40 -12.69
C CYS A 87 3.45 -3.84 -12.01
N THR A 88 3.43 -3.90 -10.67
CA THR A 88 4.59 -4.34 -9.88
C THR A 88 4.88 -5.82 -10.14
N ALA A 89 3.86 -6.68 -10.10
CA ALA A 89 4.02 -8.12 -10.36
C ALA A 89 4.57 -8.43 -11.75
N ARG A 90 4.05 -7.78 -12.81
CA ARG A 90 4.58 -7.93 -14.18
C ARG A 90 6.01 -7.46 -14.29
N SER A 91 6.37 -6.36 -13.63
CA SER A 91 7.74 -5.86 -13.60
C SER A 91 8.70 -6.87 -12.98
N LEU A 92 8.28 -7.53 -11.90
CA LEU A 92 9.12 -8.53 -11.20
C LEU A 92 9.46 -9.75 -12.05
N LEU A 93 8.69 -10.04 -13.11
CA LEU A 93 9.04 -11.08 -14.08
C LEU A 93 10.35 -10.79 -14.84
N HIS A 94 10.87 -9.55 -14.76
CA HIS A 94 12.13 -9.14 -15.37
C HIS A 94 13.34 -9.20 -14.40
N GLY A 95 13.20 -9.88 -13.25
CA GLY A 95 14.29 -10.13 -12.31
C GLY A 95 14.93 -8.85 -11.76
N GLU A 96 16.26 -8.78 -11.67
CA GLU A 96 16.98 -7.62 -11.12
C GLU A 96 16.72 -6.30 -11.88
N LYS A 97 16.24 -6.38 -13.13
CA LYS A 97 15.89 -5.23 -13.96
C LYS A 97 14.41 -4.82 -13.83
N TRP A 98 13.67 -5.37 -12.88
CA TRP A 98 12.24 -5.07 -12.68
C TRP A 98 11.96 -3.57 -12.59
N TRP A 99 12.79 -2.82 -11.87
CA TRP A 99 12.60 -1.39 -11.65
C TRP A 99 12.66 -0.61 -12.96
N HIS A 100 13.53 -1.04 -13.88
CA HIS A 100 13.69 -0.41 -15.18
C HIS A 100 12.43 -0.65 -16.02
N TYR A 101 11.90 -1.87 -16.00
CA TYR A 101 10.65 -2.20 -16.66
C TYR A 101 9.48 -1.42 -16.06
N PHE A 102 9.44 -1.31 -14.72
CA PHE A 102 8.39 -0.58 -14.00
C PHE A 102 8.31 0.89 -14.44
N ILE A 103 9.44 1.59 -14.48
CA ILE A 103 9.48 3.02 -14.82
C ILE A 103 9.43 3.28 -16.34
N LYS A 104 9.89 2.36 -17.19
CA LYS A 104 9.91 2.56 -18.65
C LYS A 104 8.68 2.03 -19.35
N LYS A 105 7.97 1.07 -18.75
CA LYS A 105 6.83 0.38 -19.38
C LYS A 105 5.58 0.46 -18.54
N GLU A 106 5.58 -0.09 -17.33
CA GLU A 106 4.36 -0.26 -16.55
C GLU A 106 3.73 1.07 -16.11
N LEU A 107 4.46 1.92 -15.37
CA LEU A 107 3.94 3.22 -14.91
C LEU A 107 3.52 4.14 -16.08
N PRO A 108 4.33 4.32 -17.15
CA PRO A 108 3.90 5.11 -18.30
C PRO A 108 2.64 4.56 -18.98
N THR A 109 2.54 3.24 -19.16
CA THR A 109 1.38 2.61 -19.81
C THR A 109 0.13 2.68 -18.93
N TRP A 110 0.28 2.57 -17.61
CA TRP A 110 -0.81 2.74 -16.64
C TRP A 110 -1.55 4.06 -16.81
N THR A 111 -0.88 5.14 -17.21
CA THR A 111 -1.55 6.44 -17.51
C THR A 111 -2.59 6.40 -18.62
N ARG A 112 -2.68 5.31 -19.39
CA ARG A 112 -3.67 5.12 -20.46
C ARG A 112 -4.96 4.47 -19.96
N TYR A 113 -4.92 3.77 -18.83
CA TYR A 113 -6.05 3.00 -18.29
C TYR A 113 -6.29 3.23 -16.79
N GLU A 114 -5.60 4.19 -16.16
CA GLU A 114 -5.71 4.48 -14.73
C GLU A 114 -7.15 4.71 -14.30
N ARG A 115 -7.53 4.11 -13.17
CA ARG A 115 -8.83 4.33 -12.54
C ARG A 115 -8.68 4.62 -11.06
N GLY A 116 -8.74 5.90 -10.69
CA GLY A 116 -8.67 6.29 -9.26
C GLY A 116 -7.33 6.89 -8.86
N GLY A 117 -6.34 6.83 -9.77
CA GLY A 117 -4.96 7.21 -9.56
C GLY A 117 -4.75 8.42 -8.67
N GLY A 118 -4.10 8.21 -7.52
CA GLY A 118 -3.67 9.28 -6.64
C GLY A 118 -2.80 10.33 -7.36
N GLY A 119 -2.97 11.61 -7.01
CA GLY A 119 -2.31 12.72 -7.73
C GLY A 119 -0.78 12.62 -7.76
N ALA A 120 -0.15 12.13 -6.70
CA ALA A 120 1.30 11.91 -6.65
C ALA A 120 1.77 10.83 -7.64
N THR A 121 1.13 9.65 -7.61
CA THR A 121 1.40 8.55 -8.54
C THR A 121 1.24 8.99 -9.98
N LYS A 122 0.15 9.69 -10.31
CA LYS A 122 -0.09 10.19 -11.68
C LYS A 122 0.96 11.18 -12.14
N ARG A 123 1.32 12.16 -11.30
CA ARG A 123 2.40 13.11 -11.64
C ARG A 123 3.70 12.36 -11.91
N ALA A 124 4.08 11.42 -11.06
CA ALA A 124 5.30 10.65 -11.25
C ALA A 124 5.26 9.79 -12.53
N ALA A 125 4.15 9.10 -12.81
CA ALA A 125 3.98 8.32 -14.02
C ALA A 125 4.09 9.18 -15.30
N GLN A 126 3.54 10.41 -15.29
CA GLN A 126 3.70 11.37 -16.38
C GLN A 126 5.15 11.83 -16.56
N ARG A 127 5.92 11.97 -15.47
CA ARG A 127 7.36 12.29 -15.54
C ARG A 127 8.14 11.17 -16.22
N TRP A 128 7.88 9.92 -15.83
CA TRP A 128 8.50 8.76 -16.46
C TRP A 128 8.11 8.61 -17.93
N LEU A 129 6.85 8.88 -18.29
CA LEU A 129 6.39 8.93 -19.68
C LEU A 129 7.17 9.98 -20.50
N ALA A 130 7.49 11.13 -19.90
CA ALA A 130 8.34 12.16 -20.50
C ALA A 130 9.86 11.83 -20.45
N GLY A 131 10.24 10.66 -19.96
CA GLY A 131 11.64 10.24 -19.84
C GLY A 131 12.42 10.91 -18.71
N GLN A 132 11.74 11.54 -17.75
CA GLN A 132 12.37 12.32 -16.67
C GLN A 132 12.08 11.71 -15.30
N GLU A 133 13.04 11.78 -14.39
CA GLU A 133 12.84 11.33 -13.01
C GLU A 133 11.89 12.30 -12.27
N PRO A 134 11.02 11.80 -11.38
CA PRO A 134 10.14 12.65 -10.57
C PRO A 134 10.90 13.64 -9.68
N TRP A 135 12.09 13.25 -9.19
CA TRP A 135 12.95 14.05 -8.33
C TRP A 135 13.98 14.91 -9.09
N SER A 136 13.99 14.91 -10.42
CA SER A 136 14.88 15.75 -11.24
C SER A 136 14.16 16.90 -11.95
N SER A 137 12.96 17.24 -11.51
CA SER A 137 12.15 18.33 -12.08
C SER A 137 12.55 19.72 -11.56
N VAL A 138 11.91 20.75 -12.12
CA VAL A 138 11.90 22.12 -11.54
C VAL A 138 11.54 22.09 -10.05
N GLU A 139 12.06 23.05 -9.29
CA GLU A 139 12.03 23.08 -7.82
C GLU A 139 10.63 22.83 -7.22
N LYS A 140 9.60 23.50 -7.75
CA LYS A 140 8.20 23.30 -7.31
C LYS A 140 7.75 21.84 -7.41
N ASN A 141 8.01 21.19 -8.53
CA ASN A 141 7.61 19.80 -8.77
C ASN A 141 8.44 18.83 -7.92
N LYS A 142 9.73 19.17 -7.72
CA LYS A 142 10.64 18.38 -6.88
C LYS A 142 10.15 18.39 -5.43
N LYS A 143 9.77 19.57 -4.91
CA LYS A 143 9.16 19.72 -3.59
C LYS A 143 7.86 18.93 -3.47
N GLN A 144 6.95 19.04 -4.45
CA GLN A 144 5.70 18.26 -4.46
C GLN A 144 5.90 16.74 -4.42
N TYR A 145 6.97 16.23 -5.03
CA TYR A 145 7.34 14.81 -4.98
C TYR A 145 7.83 14.40 -3.58
N PHE A 146 8.66 15.22 -2.94
CA PHE A 146 9.14 14.97 -1.58
C PHE A 146 8.08 15.25 -0.50
N ASP A 147 7.02 16.00 -0.81
CA ASP A 147 5.83 16.17 0.05
C ASP A 147 4.81 15.03 -0.13
N ALA A 148 4.99 14.13 -1.11
CA ALA A 148 4.06 13.04 -1.39
C ALA A 148 4.17 11.90 -0.37
N GLY A 149 3.42 12.00 0.74
CA GLY A 149 3.40 11.04 1.86
C GLY A 149 2.23 10.06 1.89
N GLY A 150 1.51 9.90 0.78
CA GLY A 150 0.35 9.02 0.68
C GLY A 150 0.67 7.52 0.70
N ASN A 151 -0.38 6.73 0.83
CA ASN A 151 -0.44 5.26 0.85
C ASN A 151 -0.04 4.57 -0.47
N GLY A 152 0.12 5.33 -1.56
CA GLY A 152 0.26 4.81 -2.92
C GLY A 152 1.36 3.77 -3.12
N VAL A 153 2.36 3.74 -2.23
CA VAL A 153 3.40 2.72 -2.18
C VAL A 153 2.93 1.47 -1.43
N ALA A 154 2.32 1.61 -0.26
CA ALA A 154 1.88 0.49 0.57
C ALA A 154 0.87 -0.40 -0.17
N MET A 155 -0.10 0.19 -0.87
CA MET A 155 -1.15 -0.53 -1.60
C MET A 155 -0.62 -1.46 -2.72
N ARG A 156 0.65 -1.30 -3.17
CA ARG A 156 1.18 -2.04 -4.33
C ARG A 156 2.43 -2.87 -4.10
N ILE A 157 2.96 -2.94 -2.86
CA ILE A 157 4.25 -3.60 -2.61
C ILE A 157 4.16 -5.11 -2.34
N MET A 158 2.96 -5.66 -2.16
CA MET A 158 2.75 -7.08 -1.85
C MET A 158 3.52 -8.05 -2.77
N PRO A 159 3.63 -7.82 -4.09
CA PRO A 159 4.40 -8.71 -4.97
C PRO A 159 5.89 -8.86 -4.59
N HIS A 160 6.53 -7.82 -4.02
CA HIS A 160 7.92 -7.92 -3.54
C HIS A 160 8.02 -8.85 -2.34
N CYS A 161 7.06 -8.77 -1.42
CA CYS A 161 7.01 -9.60 -0.23
C CYS A 161 6.70 -11.05 -0.57
N PHE A 162 5.82 -11.29 -1.55
CA PHE A 162 5.53 -12.63 -2.05
C PHE A 162 6.77 -13.26 -2.70
N LEU A 163 7.48 -12.53 -3.56
CA LEU A 163 8.68 -13.05 -4.22
C LEU A 163 9.81 -13.37 -3.21
N GLY A 164 9.96 -12.55 -2.18
CA GLY A 164 10.92 -12.75 -1.08
C GLY A 164 10.40 -13.61 0.07
N ALA A 165 9.25 -14.28 -0.07
CA ALA A 165 8.63 -15.03 1.03
C ALA A 165 9.46 -16.19 1.56
N THR A 166 10.44 -16.68 0.79
CA THR A 166 11.39 -17.73 1.21
C THR A 166 12.73 -17.18 1.64
N ASP A 167 12.94 -15.86 1.54
CA ASP A 167 14.18 -15.24 1.97
C ASP A 167 14.26 -15.27 3.50
N THR A 168 15.46 -15.48 4.04
CA THR A 168 15.70 -15.48 5.48
C THR A 168 15.91 -14.07 6.06
N ASN A 169 16.07 -13.07 5.20
CA ASN A 169 16.36 -11.69 5.58
C ASN A 169 15.51 -10.70 4.76
N PHE A 170 14.88 -9.76 5.46
CA PHE A 170 14.00 -8.77 4.85
C PHE A 170 14.73 -7.67 4.06
N GLY A 171 16.04 -7.50 4.22
CA GLY A 171 16.80 -6.36 3.68
C GLY A 171 16.72 -6.18 2.16
N ASN A 172 16.74 -7.27 1.38
CA ASN A 172 16.56 -7.19 -0.07
C ASN A 172 15.14 -6.77 -0.46
N ILE A 173 14.14 -7.27 0.28
CA ILE A 173 12.73 -6.93 0.11
C ILE A 173 12.52 -5.45 0.46
N ALA A 174 13.06 -4.99 1.60
CA ALA A 174 13.04 -3.59 2.01
C ALA A 174 13.64 -2.67 0.95
N LYS A 175 14.81 -3.04 0.38
CA LYS A 175 15.43 -2.28 -0.70
C LYS A 175 14.53 -2.20 -1.94
N ASN A 176 13.89 -3.31 -2.32
CA ASN A 176 12.97 -3.34 -3.46
C ASN A 176 11.67 -2.55 -3.20
N ILE A 177 11.13 -2.59 -1.99
CA ILE A 177 9.99 -1.78 -1.54
C ILE A 177 10.31 -0.29 -1.70
N VAL A 178 11.44 0.17 -1.16
CA VAL A 178 11.81 1.59 -1.25
C VAL A 178 12.14 1.98 -2.68
N ALA A 179 12.85 1.14 -3.44
CA ALA A 179 13.06 1.36 -4.88
C ALA A 179 11.74 1.51 -5.66
N ASN A 180 10.73 0.70 -5.34
CA ASN A 180 9.40 0.81 -5.95
C ASN A 180 8.70 2.09 -5.50
N GLY A 181 8.80 2.43 -4.22
CA GLY A 181 8.20 3.62 -3.64
C GLY A 181 8.72 4.91 -4.27
N VAL A 182 10.05 5.07 -4.33
CA VAL A 182 10.68 6.26 -4.88
C VAL A 182 10.31 6.52 -6.34
N CYS A 183 9.91 5.51 -7.10
CA CYS A 183 9.37 5.72 -8.45
C CYS A 183 8.16 6.67 -8.47
N THR A 184 7.50 6.91 -7.33
CA THR A 184 6.29 7.75 -7.25
C THR A 184 6.22 8.71 -6.05
N HIS A 185 6.80 8.34 -4.91
CA HIS A 185 6.67 9.07 -3.65
C HIS A 185 8.05 9.28 -3.04
N GLY A 186 8.38 10.53 -2.69
CA GLY A 186 9.64 10.88 -2.06
C GLY A 186 9.55 11.08 -0.54
N HIS A 187 8.34 11.20 0.02
CA HIS A 187 8.18 11.51 1.43
C HIS A 187 8.38 10.26 2.31
N PRO A 188 9.09 10.35 3.45
CA PRO A 188 9.30 9.21 4.33
C PRO A 188 8.02 8.51 4.80
N ARG A 189 6.92 9.20 5.08
CA ARG A 189 5.62 8.56 5.44
C ARG A 189 5.16 7.48 4.46
N ALA A 190 5.28 7.73 3.16
CA ALA A 190 4.92 6.75 2.13
C ALA A 190 5.86 5.53 2.16
N LEU A 191 7.16 5.77 2.36
CA LEU A 191 8.20 4.74 2.27
C LEU A 191 8.31 3.91 3.55
N VAL A 192 8.28 4.55 4.73
CA VAL A 192 8.30 3.90 6.04
C VAL A 192 7.01 3.12 6.29
N GLY A 193 5.85 3.69 5.93
CA GLY A 193 4.58 2.96 5.98
C GLY A 193 4.60 1.69 5.13
N ALA A 194 5.08 1.81 3.88
CA ALA A 194 5.24 0.65 2.99
C ALA A 194 6.27 -0.38 3.50
N LEU A 195 7.33 0.05 4.19
CA LEU A 195 8.30 -0.85 4.80
C LEU A 195 7.70 -1.66 5.96
N ALA A 196 6.99 -0.99 6.88
CA ALA A 196 6.32 -1.65 7.99
C ALA A 196 5.22 -2.61 7.50
N TYR A 197 4.39 -2.16 6.55
CA TYR A 197 3.36 -2.99 5.91
C TYR A 197 3.98 -4.16 5.12
N GLY A 198 5.05 -3.91 4.37
CA GLY A 198 5.76 -4.95 3.65
C GLY A 198 6.38 -6.00 4.58
N PHE A 199 6.89 -5.59 5.74
CA PHE A 199 7.40 -6.52 6.75
C PHE A 199 6.27 -7.39 7.31
N ALA A 200 5.12 -6.78 7.63
CA ALA A 200 3.92 -7.52 8.05
C ALA A 200 3.48 -8.57 7.02
N LEU A 201 3.44 -8.20 5.73
CA LEU A 201 3.13 -9.13 4.65
C LEU A 201 4.16 -10.27 4.53
N TRP A 202 5.44 -9.95 4.64
CA TRP A 202 6.52 -10.95 4.57
C TRP A 202 6.44 -11.97 5.73
N VAL A 203 6.12 -11.51 6.95
CA VAL A 203 5.83 -12.38 8.10
C VAL A 203 4.60 -13.24 7.83
N ALA A 204 3.52 -12.66 7.30
CA ALA A 204 2.30 -13.40 6.96
C ALA A 204 2.53 -14.49 5.90
N PHE A 205 3.34 -14.23 4.87
CA PHE A 205 3.68 -15.24 3.86
C PHE A 205 4.49 -16.41 4.43
N GLN A 206 5.36 -16.15 5.40
CA GLN A 206 6.16 -17.19 6.07
C GLN A 206 5.37 -17.98 7.12
N LYS A 207 4.26 -17.44 7.62
CA LYS A 207 3.47 -18.05 8.69
C LYS A 207 2.93 -19.41 8.26
N THR A 208 3.29 -20.48 8.98
CA THR A 208 2.86 -21.84 8.65
C THR A 208 1.53 -22.21 9.32
N GLY A 209 1.25 -21.66 10.50
CA GLY A 209 0.01 -21.90 11.23
C GLY A 209 -1.08 -20.87 10.94
N THR A 210 -2.20 -20.98 11.64
CA THR A 210 -3.17 -19.89 11.73
C THR A 210 -2.50 -18.68 12.38
N LEU A 211 -2.77 -17.50 11.83
CA LEU A 211 -2.33 -16.24 12.42
C LEU A 211 -3.08 -16.04 13.74
N LYS A 212 -2.36 -15.76 14.83
CA LYS A 212 -3.00 -15.49 16.12
C LYS A 212 -3.43 -14.03 16.20
N TYR A 213 -4.42 -13.79 17.04
CA TYR A 213 -4.87 -12.45 17.40
C TYR A 213 -3.71 -11.58 17.88
N GLY A 214 -3.48 -10.43 17.25
CA GLY A 214 -2.41 -9.48 17.61
C GLY A 214 -1.01 -9.84 17.11
N GLU A 215 -0.80 -11.03 16.55
CA GLU A 215 0.53 -11.57 16.28
C GLU A 215 1.34 -10.73 15.29
N ILE A 216 0.73 -10.19 14.23
CA ILE A 216 1.46 -9.36 13.25
C ILE A 216 1.96 -8.08 13.91
N ILE A 217 1.13 -7.39 14.69
CA ILE A 217 1.53 -6.15 15.37
C ILE A 217 2.75 -6.41 16.27
N GLU A 218 2.70 -7.49 17.05
CA GLU A 218 3.82 -7.88 17.94
C GLU A 218 5.11 -8.11 17.15
N GLN A 219 5.04 -8.84 16.04
CA GLN A 219 6.20 -9.13 15.19
C GLN A 219 6.78 -7.85 14.55
N VAL A 220 5.93 -6.95 14.05
CA VAL A 220 6.38 -5.68 13.45
C VAL A 220 7.06 -4.79 14.52
N LEU A 221 6.52 -4.76 15.74
CA LEU A 221 7.08 -4.01 16.87
C LEU A 221 8.37 -4.63 17.42
N SER A 222 8.54 -5.96 17.41
CA SER A 222 9.76 -6.60 17.93
C SER A 222 10.95 -6.47 16.97
N GLU A 223 10.69 -6.35 15.66
CA GLU A 223 11.71 -6.42 14.61
C GLU A 223 11.94 -5.08 13.88
N VAL A 224 11.78 -3.95 14.58
CA VAL A 224 11.94 -2.58 14.03
C VAL A 224 13.25 -2.41 13.26
N ASN A 225 14.33 -3.01 13.74
CA ASN A 225 15.66 -2.88 13.12
C ASN A 225 15.75 -3.53 11.72
N LEU A 226 14.84 -4.44 11.37
CA LEU A 226 14.82 -5.11 10.08
C LEU A 226 14.16 -4.27 8.98
N TRP A 227 13.12 -3.49 9.32
CA TRP A 227 12.32 -2.75 8.34
C TRP A 227 12.51 -1.23 8.39
N SER A 228 12.96 -0.65 9.51
CA SER A 228 12.99 0.82 9.68
C SER A 228 14.19 1.54 9.04
N LYS A 229 15.19 0.81 8.55
CA LYS A 229 16.41 1.41 7.98
C LYS A 229 16.14 1.94 6.57
N LEU A 230 16.64 3.15 6.27
CA LEU A 230 16.67 3.70 4.92
C LEU A 230 17.64 2.88 4.04
N PRO A 231 17.17 2.13 3.02
CA PRO A 231 18.05 1.34 2.17
C PRO A 231 18.92 2.22 1.25
N ASN A 232 20.14 1.78 0.95
CA ASN A 232 20.96 2.44 -0.07
C ASN A 232 20.45 2.07 -1.48
N LEU A 233 20.04 3.08 -2.24
CA LEU A 233 19.52 2.98 -3.61
C LEU A 233 20.50 3.43 -4.71
N GLU A 234 21.76 3.76 -4.39
CA GLU A 234 22.71 4.34 -5.36
C GLU A 234 22.90 3.49 -6.62
N ASN A 235 22.83 2.16 -6.50
CA ASN A 235 22.95 1.24 -7.64
C ASN A 235 21.71 1.20 -8.54
N ILE A 236 20.59 1.79 -8.13
CA ILE A 236 19.31 1.81 -8.86
C ILE A 236 19.00 3.25 -9.31
N PHE A 237 19.04 4.19 -8.36
CA PHE A 237 18.71 5.60 -8.54
C PHE A 237 19.79 6.49 -7.91
N PRO A 238 20.95 6.67 -8.57
CA PRO A 238 22.12 7.38 -7.99
C PRO A 238 21.86 8.86 -7.69
N THR A 239 20.87 9.48 -8.33
CA THR A 239 20.53 10.91 -8.19
C THR A 239 19.50 11.18 -7.10
N TRP A 240 18.78 10.16 -6.62
CA TRP A 240 17.64 10.34 -5.72
C TRP A 240 18.05 10.90 -4.36
N ARG A 241 19.06 10.30 -3.71
CA ARG A 241 19.56 10.73 -2.39
C ARG A 241 20.05 12.17 -2.42
N ARG A 242 20.80 12.54 -3.46
CA ARG A 242 21.24 13.93 -3.68
C ARG A 242 20.05 14.88 -3.78
N SER A 243 19.03 14.51 -4.56
CA SER A 243 17.83 15.34 -4.73
C SER A 243 17.02 15.47 -3.43
N ALA A 244 17.01 14.43 -2.59
CA ALA A 244 16.38 14.47 -1.28
C ALA A 244 17.08 15.48 -0.34
N ILE A 245 18.42 15.50 -0.35
CA ILE A 245 19.25 16.45 0.41
C ILE A 245 19.07 17.88 -0.14
N GLU A 246 19.03 18.06 -1.45
CA GLU A 246 18.80 19.39 -2.06
C GLU A 246 17.47 20.02 -1.61
N VAL A 247 16.40 19.23 -1.48
CA VAL A 247 15.07 19.75 -1.13
C VAL A 247 14.87 19.90 0.37
N ASN A 248 15.36 18.94 1.16
CA ASN A 248 15.10 18.89 2.61
C ASN A 248 16.29 19.35 3.46
N GLY A 249 17.41 19.71 2.82
CA GLY A 249 18.71 19.87 3.48
C GLY A 249 19.25 18.54 3.99
N GLU A 250 20.22 18.59 4.91
CA GLU A 250 20.77 17.42 5.62
C GLU A 250 19.74 16.72 6.55
N LYS A 251 18.46 17.10 6.48
CA LYS A 251 17.40 16.67 7.40
C LYS A 251 16.57 15.48 6.89
N TYR A 252 16.83 14.93 5.70
CA TYR A 252 16.00 13.84 5.18
C TYR A 252 16.03 12.61 6.08
N GLU A 253 17.22 12.25 6.57
CA GLU A 253 17.43 11.20 7.57
C GLU A 253 16.70 11.51 8.89
N ASP A 254 16.68 12.77 9.33
CA ASP A 254 15.93 13.17 10.53
C ASP A 254 14.41 13.01 10.34
N ILE A 255 13.88 13.40 9.16
CA ILE A 255 12.46 13.22 8.81
C ILE A 255 12.14 11.73 8.74
N TRP A 256 13.05 10.91 8.20
CA TRP A 256 12.92 9.47 8.19
C TRP A 256 12.82 8.90 9.60
N GLN A 257 13.74 9.25 10.50
CA GLN A 257 13.71 8.77 11.89
C GLN A 257 12.45 9.23 12.63
N LYS A 258 12.03 10.49 12.46
CA LYS A 258 10.76 10.98 13.01
C LYS A 258 9.56 10.19 12.50
N THR A 259 9.58 9.82 11.23
CA THR A 259 8.50 9.01 10.63
C THR A 259 8.52 7.57 11.16
N VAL A 260 9.69 6.99 11.40
CA VAL A 260 9.79 5.69 12.08
C VAL A 260 9.16 5.77 13.47
N MET A 261 9.46 6.82 14.25
CA MET A 261 8.84 7.03 15.56
C MET A 261 7.31 7.20 15.46
N GLU A 262 6.83 7.99 14.49
CA GLU A 262 5.39 8.13 14.19
C GLU A 262 4.75 6.75 13.91
N MET A 263 5.38 5.90 13.09
CA MET A 263 4.88 4.55 12.81
C MET A 263 4.84 3.66 14.06
N LEU A 264 5.86 3.74 14.93
CA LEU A 264 5.89 2.98 16.18
C LEU A 264 4.79 3.42 17.15
N GLU A 265 4.53 4.72 17.24
CA GLU A 265 3.42 5.25 18.06
C GLU A 265 2.07 4.74 17.56
N LEU A 266 1.85 4.72 16.24
CA LEU A 266 0.64 4.16 15.63
C LEU A 266 0.50 2.66 15.91
N LEU A 267 1.58 1.89 15.75
CA LEU A 267 1.57 0.44 16.04
C LEU A 267 1.35 0.14 17.53
N ALA A 268 1.88 0.97 18.43
CA ALA A 268 1.64 0.85 19.87
C ALA A 268 0.15 1.12 20.20
N GLN A 269 -0.48 2.10 19.56
CA GLN A 269 -1.93 2.31 19.67
C GLN A 269 -2.73 1.11 19.15
N CYS A 270 -2.29 0.48 18.05
CA CYS A 270 -2.89 -0.74 17.54
C CYS A 270 -2.80 -1.86 18.58
N GLN A 271 -1.61 -2.08 19.16
CA GLN A 271 -1.38 -3.10 20.18
C GLN A 271 -2.24 -2.88 21.43
N GLU A 272 -2.41 -1.64 21.86
CA GLU A 272 -3.30 -1.29 22.98
C GLU A 272 -4.77 -1.52 22.63
N GLY A 273 -5.17 -1.17 21.40
CA GLY A 273 -6.51 -1.46 20.87
C GLY A 273 -6.85 -2.94 20.88
N MET A 274 -5.86 -3.81 20.67
CA MET A 274 -6.06 -5.27 20.72
C MET A 274 -6.44 -5.78 22.11
N LYS A 275 -6.06 -5.09 23.20
CA LYS A 275 -6.35 -5.53 24.58
C LYS A 275 -7.80 -5.30 25.01
N HIS A 276 -8.55 -4.49 24.27
CA HIS A 276 -9.93 -4.15 24.59
C HIS A 276 -10.92 -5.10 23.90
N GLY A 277 -12.09 -5.34 24.53
CA GLY A 277 -13.10 -6.30 24.08
C GLY A 277 -13.78 -5.98 22.74
N ALA A 278 -14.56 -6.95 22.23
CA ALA A 278 -14.74 -7.16 20.80
C ALA A 278 -15.55 -6.15 19.96
N LEU A 279 -16.46 -5.34 20.51
CA LEU A 279 -17.55 -4.77 19.69
C LEU A 279 -17.65 -3.24 19.58
N SER A 280 -16.91 -2.45 20.37
CA SER A 280 -17.05 -0.97 20.37
C SER A 280 -15.75 -0.20 20.17
N VAL A 281 -14.62 -0.88 19.95
CA VAL A 281 -13.29 -0.26 20.03
C VAL A 281 -12.66 -0.04 18.66
N GLU A 282 -13.04 -0.79 17.62
CA GLU A 282 -12.39 -0.67 16.31
C GLU A 282 -12.50 0.73 15.71
N LYS A 283 -13.72 1.24 15.53
CA LYS A 283 -13.93 2.58 14.98
C LYS A 283 -13.21 3.64 15.82
N GLU A 284 -13.15 3.46 17.13
CA GLU A 284 -12.41 4.34 18.03
C GLU A 284 -10.91 4.29 17.76
N ILE A 285 -10.33 3.09 17.60
CA ILE A 285 -8.91 2.90 17.26
C ILE A 285 -8.61 3.46 15.88
N LEU A 286 -9.38 3.12 14.85
CA LEU A 286 -9.22 3.68 13.50
C LEU A 286 -9.32 5.22 13.50
N THR A 287 -10.19 5.79 14.34
CA THR A 287 -10.26 7.24 14.55
C THR A 287 -9.01 7.79 15.22
N LYS A 288 -8.49 7.14 16.26
CA LYS A 288 -7.24 7.53 16.95
C LYS A 288 -6.02 7.46 16.04
N LEU A 289 -5.95 6.45 15.18
CA LEU A 289 -4.91 6.32 14.16
C LEU A 289 -4.98 7.44 13.10
N GLY A 290 -6.13 8.11 12.97
CA GLY A 290 -6.32 9.22 12.04
C GLY A 290 -6.97 8.82 10.72
N CYS A 291 -7.55 7.62 10.59
CA CYS A 291 -8.13 7.13 9.33
C CYS A 291 -9.25 8.05 8.80
N PHE A 292 -9.98 8.72 9.69
CA PHE A 292 -11.07 9.63 9.32
C PHE A 292 -10.68 11.12 9.35
N ASN A 293 -9.41 11.45 9.64
CA ASN A 293 -8.93 12.83 9.71
C ASN A 293 -8.55 13.33 8.32
N GLN A 294 -9.27 14.34 7.80
CA GLN A 294 -9.09 14.83 6.43
C GLN A 294 -7.67 15.33 6.08
N SER A 295 -6.85 15.68 7.08
CA SER A 295 -5.49 16.15 6.83
C SER A 295 -4.44 15.04 6.71
N ILE A 296 -4.75 13.84 7.21
CA ILE A 296 -3.80 12.71 7.28
C ILE A 296 -4.39 11.36 6.85
N LYS A 297 -5.69 11.29 6.55
CA LYS A 297 -6.30 10.12 5.90
C LYS A 297 -5.55 9.85 4.59
N GLY A 298 -5.28 8.58 4.31
CA GLY A 298 -4.44 8.19 3.17
C GLY A 298 -2.94 8.41 3.36
N SER A 299 -2.45 8.88 4.52
CA SER A 299 -1.01 8.84 4.82
C SER A 299 -0.52 7.40 4.81
N GLY A 300 0.69 7.17 4.26
CA GLY A 300 1.27 5.83 4.19
C GLY A 300 1.47 5.17 5.56
N THR A 301 1.77 5.95 6.61
CA THR A 301 1.91 5.45 7.98
C THR A 301 0.58 5.06 8.61
N VAL A 302 -0.44 5.92 8.44
CA VAL A 302 -1.80 5.72 8.99
C VAL A 302 -2.46 4.50 8.38
N THR A 303 -2.45 4.42 7.04
CA THR A 303 -3.03 3.31 6.28
C THR A 303 -2.32 2.00 6.62
N ALA A 304 -0.99 1.95 6.56
CA ALA A 304 -0.22 0.77 6.96
C ALA A 304 -0.55 0.28 8.37
N ALA A 305 -0.65 1.18 9.35
CA ALA A 305 -1.00 0.82 10.73
C ALA A 305 -2.43 0.26 10.83
N ALA A 306 -3.39 0.89 10.15
CA ALA A 306 -4.78 0.44 10.10
C ALA A 306 -4.91 -0.96 9.46
N SER A 307 -4.24 -1.22 8.33
CA SER A 307 -4.30 -2.52 7.66
C SER A 307 -3.64 -3.62 8.52
N ILE A 308 -2.51 -3.32 9.16
CA ILE A 308 -1.86 -4.25 10.12
C ILE A 308 -2.78 -4.55 11.31
N PHE A 309 -3.46 -3.52 11.84
CA PHE A 309 -4.41 -3.66 12.93
C PHE A 309 -5.60 -4.53 12.54
N LEU A 310 -6.27 -4.23 11.43
CA LEU A 310 -7.44 -4.98 10.96
C LEU A 310 -7.07 -6.44 10.65
N ALA A 311 -5.95 -6.69 9.95
CA ALA A 311 -5.47 -8.05 9.69
C ALA A 311 -5.18 -8.83 10.98
N SER A 312 -4.66 -8.16 12.01
CA SER A 312 -4.41 -8.78 13.32
C SER A 312 -5.69 -9.01 14.13
N ARG A 313 -6.65 -8.10 14.01
CA ARG A 313 -7.94 -8.11 14.72
C ARG A 313 -8.88 -9.18 14.19
N TYR A 314 -8.88 -9.38 12.88
CA TYR A 314 -9.70 -10.34 12.15
C TYR A 314 -8.92 -11.59 11.71
N ALA A 315 -7.79 -11.90 12.35
CA ALA A 315 -6.98 -13.07 12.01
C ALA A 315 -7.78 -14.40 12.01
N ALA A 316 -8.81 -14.50 12.86
CA ALA A 316 -9.71 -15.66 12.94
C ALA A 316 -10.90 -15.62 11.94
N ASP A 317 -11.24 -14.44 11.41
CA ASP A 317 -12.29 -14.25 10.39
C ASP A 317 -11.87 -13.20 9.35
N PRO A 318 -10.91 -13.55 8.45
CA PRO A 318 -10.36 -12.58 7.49
C PRO A 318 -11.38 -12.05 6.50
N PHE A 319 -12.44 -12.83 6.20
CA PHE A 319 -13.50 -12.39 5.29
C PHE A 319 -14.25 -11.20 5.87
N HIS A 320 -14.65 -11.30 7.14
CA HIS A 320 -15.29 -10.18 7.82
C HIS A 320 -14.34 -8.98 7.92
N GLY A 321 -13.05 -9.20 8.18
CA GLY A 321 -12.06 -8.11 8.22
C GLY A 321 -11.92 -7.33 6.90
N ILE A 322 -11.99 -8.01 5.75
CA ILE A 322 -11.97 -7.36 4.44
C ILE A 322 -13.25 -6.53 4.23
N VAL A 323 -14.41 -7.06 4.62
CA VAL A 323 -15.69 -6.33 4.51
C VAL A 323 -15.67 -5.09 5.40
N GLU A 324 -15.23 -5.20 6.65
CA GLU A 324 -15.13 -4.05 7.55
C GLU A 324 -14.15 -2.99 7.03
N ALA A 325 -12.98 -3.41 6.53
CA ALA A 325 -12.01 -2.50 5.91
C ALA A 325 -12.62 -1.75 4.71
N GLY A 326 -13.23 -2.48 3.77
CA GLY A 326 -13.82 -1.89 2.57
C GLY A 326 -15.01 -0.97 2.88
N PHE A 327 -15.79 -1.25 3.93
CA PHE A 327 -16.95 -0.46 4.31
C PHE A 327 -16.66 0.60 5.39
N ALA A 328 -15.39 0.88 5.69
CA ALA A 328 -14.94 1.94 6.60
C ALA A 328 -15.16 3.36 6.03
N ARG A 329 -16.43 3.73 5.79
CA ARG A 329 -16.82 4.97 5.10
C ARG A 329 -16.17 6.21 5.72
N GLY A 330 -15.56 7.01 4.85
CA GLY A 330 -14.87 8.25 5.22
C GLY A 330 -13.39 8.05 5.57
N ALA A 331 -12.92 6.81 5.68
CA ALA A 331 -11.51 6.49 5.59
C ALA A 331 -11.05 6.42 4.14
N ASP A 332 -9.74 6.32 3.98
CA ASP A 332 -9.07 5.91 2.75
C ASP A 332 -8.86 4.39 2.84
N THR A 333 -9.36 3.65 1.86
CA THR A 333 -9.51 2.18 1.91
C THR A 333 -8.54 1.42 1.01
N ASP A 334 -7.55 2.11 0.44
CA ASP A 334 -6.70 1.56 -0.63
C ASP A 334 -5.70 0.49 -0.15
N THR A 335 -5.37 0.46 1.15
CA THR A 335 -4.27 -0.36 1.74
C THR A 335 -4.78 -1.36 2.77
#